data_AF-A0A956JZW8-F1
#
_entry.id   AF-A0A956JZW8-F1
#
_cell.length_a   1.000
_cell.length_b   1.000
_cell.length_c   1.000
_cell.angle_alpha   90.00
_cell.angle_beta   90.00
_cell.angle_gamma   90.00
#
_symmetry.space_group_name_H-M   'P 1'
#
loop_
_entity.id
_entity.type
_entity.pdbx_description
1 polymer ?
#
loop_
_entity_poly.entity_id
_entity_poly.type
_entity_poly.pdbx_seq_one_letter_code
_entity_poly.pdbx_strand_id
1 'polypeptide(L)'
;PCLGGCSFTAHAILGRPGNNPYCHYRARTLAKRGQRERLVAAEAAAGDPFDNGTFELVVEALDAPDPAAARAGDDLVQITRRPARMRPVAPG
;
A
#
# COMPACT_ATOMS: atom_id res chain seq x y z
N PRO A 1 19.97 0.39 -12.33
CA PRO A 1 20.19 -0.36 -11.07
C PRO A 1 19.06 -0.03 -10.08
N CYS A 2 18.78 -0.87 -9.08
CA CYS A 2 17.80 -0.55 -8.04
C CYS A 2 18.39 0.55 -7.14
N LEU A 3 17.81 1.75 -7.16
CA LEU A 3 18.26 2.89 -6.35
C LEU A 3 17.54 2.96 -4.99
N GLY A 4 16.96 1.85 -4.52
CA GLY A 4 16.30 1.76 -3.21
C GLY A 4 14.91 2.43 -3.11
N GLY A 5 14.57 3.34 -4.02
CA GLY A 5 13.33 4.12 -3.97
C GLY A 5 13.38 5.22 -2.90
N CYS A 6 12.22 5.75 -2.50
CA CYS A 6 12.15 6.74 -1.41
C CYS A 6 12.38 6.04 -0.05
N SER A 7 13.45 6.41 0.66
CA SER A 7 13.78 5.83 1.97
C SER A 7 12.75 6.15 3.05
N PHE A 8 12.16 7.35 3.02
CA PHE A 8 11.07 7.72 3.93
C PHE A 8 9.87 6.79 3.78
N THR A 9 9.40 6.58 2.55
CA THR A 9 8.28 5.67 2.27
C THR A 9 8.61 4.22 2.64
N ALA A 10 9.83 3.76 2.37
CA ALA A 10 10.25 2.42 2.79
C ALA A 10 10.19 2.27 4.31
N HIS A 11 10.70 3.25 5.05
CA HIS A 11 10.68 3.24 6.51
C HIS A 11 9.27 3.33 7.08
N ALA A 12 8.42 4.20 6.52
CA ALA A 12 7.03 4.35 6.96
C ALA A 12 6.19 3.08 6.75
N ILE A 13 6.52 2.25 5.75
CA ILE A 13 5.78 1.01 5.47
C ILE A 13 6.42 -0.20 6.16
N LEU A 14 7.75 -0.31 6.16
CA LEU A 14 8.48 -1.53 6.55
C LEU A 14 9.25 -1.40 7.88
N GLY A 15 9.22 -0.23 8.52
CA GLY A 15 10.04 0.06 9.72
C GLY A 15 11.55 0.13 9.46
N ARG A 16 11.98 0.08 8.19
CA ARG A 16 13.39 0.11 7.78
C ARG A 16 13.57 0.72 6.38
N PRO A 17 14.74 1.31 6.08
CA PRO A 17 15.04 1.77 4.73
C PRO A 17 15.25 0.62 3.74
N GLY A 18 15.07 0.92 2.45
CA GLY A 18 15.31 0.00 1.34
C GLY A 18 14.13 -0.93 1.02
N ASN A 19 14.23 -1.67 -0.09
CA ASN A 19 13.16 -2.55 -0.60
C ASN A 19 11.78 -1.87 -0.68
N ASN A 20 11.76 -0.58 -1.04
CA ASN A 20 10.51 0.17 -1.13
C ASN A 20 9.52 -0.57 -2.05
N PRO A 21 8.33 -0.98 -1.56
CA PRO A 21 7.33 -1.72 -2.34
C PRO A 21 6.81 -0.94 -3.54
N TYR A 22 6.87 0.39 -3.50
CA TYR A 22 6.42 1.27 -4.57
C TYR A 22 7.54 1.59 -5.59
N CYS A 23 8.70 0.95 -5.49
CA CYS A 23 9.77 1.11 -6.47
C CYS A 23 9.43 0.37 -7.78
N HIS A 24 9.10 1.14 -8.83
CA HIS A 24 8.75 0.58 -10.14
C HIS A 24 9.84 -0.31 -10.75
N TYR A 25 11.12 0.05 -10.60
CA TYR A 25 12.22 -0.78 -11.09
C TYR A 25 12.24 -2.16 -10.41
N ARG A 26 12.00 -2.20 -9.11
CA ARG A 26 11.98 -3.44 -8.32
C ARG A 26 10.82 -4.32 -8.73
N ALA A 27 9.62 -3.75 -8.84
CA ALA A 27 8.43 -4.45 -9.34
C ALA A 27 8.66 -5.07 -10.72
N ARG A 28 9.23 -4.32 -11.68
CA ARG A 28 9.56 -4.86 -13.01
C ARG A 28 10.64 -5.94 -12.98
N THR A 29 11.60 -5.83 -12.07
CA THR A 29 12.66 -6.85 -11.90
C THR A 29 12.08 -8.17 -11.39
N LEU A 30 11.13 -8.11 -10.45
CA LEU A 30 10.40 -9.28 -9.96
C LEU A 30 9.47 -9.87 -11.01
N ALA A 31 8.74 -9.01 -11.74
CA ALA A 31 7.83 -9.47 -12.80
C ALA A 31 8.57 -10.23 -13.92
N LYS A 32 9.79 -9.81 -14.28
CA LYS A 32 10.67 -10.55 -15.21
C LYS A 32 11.04 -11.96 -14.72
N ARG A 33 10.93 -12.21 -13.42
CA ARG A 33 11.17 -13.52 -12.77
C ARG A 33 9.87 -14.27 -12.49
N GLY A 34 8.73 -13.79 -13.00
CA GLY A 34 7.42 -14.37 -12.71
C GLY A 34 6.98 -14.19 -11.26
N GLN A 35 7.46 -13.15 -10.57
CA GLN A 35 7.15 -12.87 -9.17
C GLN A 35 6.49 -11.51 -9.00
N ARG A 36 5.72 -11.37 -7.92
CA ARG A 36 5.22 -10.09 -7.40
C ARG A 36 5.46 -9.99 -5.91
N GLU A 37 5.26 -8.79 -5.39
CA GLU A 37 5.22 -8.55 -3.95
C GLU A 37 3.83 -8.14 -3.52
N ARG A 38 3.39 -8.73 -2.41
CA ARG A 38 2.17 -8.34 -1.72
C ARG A 38 2.53 -7.77 -0.37
N LEU A 39 1.93 -6.62 -0.06
CA LEU A 39 1.98 -6.01 1.26
C LEU A 39 0.99 -6.73 2.17
N VAL A 40 1.48 -7.18 3.33
CA VAL A 40 0.68 -7.82 4.38
C VAL A 40 0.78 -6.94 5.61
N ALA A 41 -0.36 -6.55 6.18
CA ALA A 41 -0.36 -5.79 7.43
C ALA A 41 0.34 -6.59 8.54
N ALA A 42 1.26 -5.96 9.24
CA ALA A 42 2.05 -6.58 10.30
C ALA A 42 1.64 -6.02 11.66
N GLU A 43 2.17 -4.86 12.06
CA GLU A 43 1.80 -4.21 13.30
C GLU A 43 0.77 -3.11 13.03
N ALA A 44 -0.28 -3.07 13.83
CA ALA A 44 -1.22 -1.96 13.81
C ALA A 44 -0.56 -0.70 14.38
N ALA A 45 -1.04 0.47 13.95
CA ALA A 45 -0.69 1.73 14.58
C ALA A 45 -1.14 1.73 16.06
N ALA A 46 -0.41 2.43 16.93
CA ALA A 46 -0.69 2.51 18.37
C ALA A 46 -1.93 3.37 18.70
N GLY A 47 -2.38 4.21 17.77
CA GLY A 47 -3.42 5.21 17.93
C GLY A 47 -2.91 6.61 18.31
N ASP A 48 -1.60 6.84 18.29
CA ASP A 48 -0.99 8.13 18.65
C ASP A 48 -0.93 9.10 17.46
N PRO A 49 -0.98 10.43 17.68
CA PRO A 49 -0.81 11.39 16.59
C PRO A 49 0.48 11.15 15.80
N PHE A 50 0.37 11.11 14.46
CA PHE A 50 1.47 10.87 13.51
C PHE A 50 2.11 9.48 13.57
N ASP A 51 1.43 8.49 14.16
CA ASP A 51 1.88 7.11 14.10
C ASP A 51 1.52 6.42 12.77
N ASN A 52 2.04 5.20 12.60
CA ASN A 52 1.73 4.35 11.46
C ASN A 52 1.78 2.87 11.86
N GLY A 53 0.97 2.05 11.19
CA GLY A 53 1.16 0.60 11.20
C GLY A 53 2.30 0.20 10.25
N THR A 54 2.81 -1.00 10.42
CA THR A 54 3.84 -1.58 9.55
C THR A 54 3.28 -2.70 8.68
N PHE A 55 4.02 -3.02 7.63
CA PHE A 55 3.71 -4.06 6.67
C PHE A 55 4.93 -4.92 6.41
N GLU A 56 4.68 -6.17 6.04
CA GLU A 56 5.68 -7.09 5.53
C GLU A 56 5.49 -7.33 4.03
N LEU A 57 6.59 -7.71 3.38
CA LEU A 57 6.59 -8.08 1.96
C LEU A 57 6.60 -9.60 1.81
N VAL A 58 5.54 -10.11 1.21
CA VAL A 58 5.49 -11.50 0.74
C VAL A 58 5.80 -11.51 -0.75
N VAL A 59 6.87 -12.21 -1.14
CA VAL A 59 7.17 -12.49 -2.55
C VAL A 59 6.43 -13.76 -2.95
N GLU A 60 5.62 -13.67 -4.00
CA GLU A 60 4.80 -14.77 -4.50
C GLU A 60 4.80 -14.80 -6.02
N ALA A 61 4.25 -15.87 -6.62
CA ALA A 61 4.12 -15.97 -8.06
C ALA A 61 3.29 -14.79 -8.62
N LEU A 62 3.67 -14.29 -9.79
CA LEU A 62 3.03 -13.12 -10.41
C LEU A 62 1.52 -13.34 -10.62
N ASP A 63 1.13 -14.58 -10.91
CA ASP A 63 -0.23 -15.04 -11.16
C ASP A 63 -0.90 -15.71 -9.93
N ALA A 64 -0.27 -15.65 -8.75
CA ALA A 64 -0.89 -16.18 -7.54
C ALA A 64 -2.29 -15.55 -7.33
N PRO A 65 -3.27 -16.29 -6.80
CA PRO A 65 -4.60 -15.73 -6.57
C PRO A 65 -4.53 -14.50 -5.65
N ASP A 66 -5.38 -13.49 -5.90
CA ASP A 66 -5.52 -12.35 -4.99
C ASP A 66 -6.37 -12.76 -3.78
N PRO A 67 -5.82 -12.78 -2.55
CA PRO A 67 -6.58 -13.16 -1.37
C PRO A 67 -7.74 -12.19 -1.06
N ALA A 68 -7.67 -10.93 -1.51
CA ALA A 68 -8.72 -9.94 -1.29
C ALA A 68 -9.88 -10.05 -2.29
N ALA A 69 -9.64 -10.64 -3.48
CA ALA A 69 -10.68 -10.89 -4.47
C ALA A 69 -11.76 -11.89 -3.98
N ALA A 70 -11.52 -12.58 -2.86
CA ALA A 70 -12.48 -13.46 -2.22
C ALA A 70 -13.52 -12.73 -1.34
N ARG A 71 -13.37 -11.42 -1.08
CA ARG A 71 -14.37 -10.66 -0.30
C ARG A 71 -15.66 -10.52 -1.12
N ALA A 72 -16.80 -10.88 -0.52
CA ALA A 72 -18.08 -10.73 -1.19
C ALA A 72 -18.38 -9.23 -1.40
N GLY A 73 -19.09 -8.88 -2.47
CA GLY A 73 -19.47 -7.49 -2.73
C GLY A 73 -20.25 -6.85 -1.57
N ASP A 74 -20.97 -7.67 -0.81
CA ASP A 74 -21.74 -7.26 0.36
C ASP A 74 -20.86 -6.89 1.57
N ASP A 75 -19.60 -7.36 1.62
CA ASP A 75 -18.63 -7.01 2.67
C ASP A 75 -17.96 -5.65 2.44
N LEU A 76 -18.15 -5.06 1.25
CA LEU A 76 -17.54 -3.79 0.90
C LEU A 76 -18.39 -2.62 1.42
N VAL A 77 -17.72 -1.65 2.06
CA VAL A 77 -18.36 -0.41 2.50
C VAL A 77 -18.93 0.34 1.30
N GLN A 78 -20.26 0.43 1.23
CA GLN A 78 -20.95 1.17 0.18
C GLN A 78 -20.93 2.67 0.51
N ILE A 79 -20.30 3.47 -0.36
CA ILE A 79 -20.38 4.93 -0.29
C ILE A 79 -21.73 5.35 -0.85
N THR A 80 -22.76 5.32 -0.01
CA THR A 80 -24.17 5.60 -0.40
C THR A 80 -24.51 7.08 -0.49
N ARG A 81 -23.67 7.94 0.10
CA ARG A 81 -23.91 9.38 0.21
C ARG A 81 -23.17 10.13 -0.89
N ARG A 82 -23.89 10.98 -1.61
CA ARG A 82 -23.29 11.90 -2.59
C ARG A 82 -22.40 12.89 -1.83
N PRO A 83 -21.12 13.08 -2.20
CA PRO A 83 -20.28 14.06 -1.54
C PRO A 83 -20.90 15.46 -1.70
N ALA A 84 -21.01 16.19 -0.59
CA ALA A 84 -21.43 17.59 -0.64
C ALA A 84 -20.45 18.37 -1.52
N ARG A 85 -20.95 19.18 -2.45
CA ARG A 85 -20.08 20.10 -3.20
C ARG A 85 -19.46 21.07 -2.21
N MET A 86 -18.13 21.13 -2.18
CA MET A 86 -17.40 22.11 -1.38
C MET A 86 -17.83 23.51 -1.84
N ARG A 87 -18.34 24.33 -0.91
CA ARG A 87 -18.64 25.75 -1.22
C ARG A 87 -17.31 26.48 -1.43
N PRO A 88 -17.23 27.45 -2.36
CA PRO A 88 -16.05 28.28 -2.49
C PRO A 88 -15.73 28.95 -1.14
N VAL A 89 -14.47 28.87 -0.71
CA VAL A 89 -13.97 29.69 0.40
C VAL A 89 -13.91 31.13 -0.13
N ALA A 90 -14.59 32.06 0.56
CA ALA A 90 -14.50 33.47 0.22
C ALA A 90 -13.06 33.96 0.46
N PRO A 91 -12.49 34.79 -0.43
CA PRO A 91 -11.20 35.41 -0.16
C PRO A 91 -11.27 36.30 1.08
N GLY A 92 -10.23 36.22 1.92
CA GLY A 92 -10.03 37.10 3.08
C GLY A 92 -9.27 38.38 2.73
#